data_AF-A0A350D8Q3-F1
#
_entry.id   AF-A0A350D8Q3-F1
#
_cell.length_a   1.000
_cell.length_b   1.000
_cell.length_c   1.000
_cell.angle_alpha   90.00
_cell.angle_beta   90.00
_cell.angle_gamma   90.00
#
_symmetry.space_group_name_H-M   'P 1'
#
loop_
_entity.id
_entity.type
_entity.pdbx_description
1 polymer ?
#
loop_
_entity_poly.entity_id
_entity_poly.type
_entity_poly.pdbx_seq_one_letter_code
_entity_poly.pdbx_strand_id
1 'polypeptide(L)' 'MSLIVQKFGGSSVATIERIKEVAKRIVKTKDRWQKVVVVVSAMGKTTNELIELA' A
#
# COMPACT_ATOMS: atom_id res chain seq x y z
N MET A 1 12.50 -3.93 -18.88
CA MET A 1 11.21 -3.46 -18.30
C MET A 1 10.47 -4.66 -17.72
N SER A 2 10.29 -4.73 -16.41
CA SER A 2 9.56 -5.83 -15.73
C SER A 2 8.23 -5.36 -15.16
N LEU A 3 7.35 -6.32 -14.83
CA LEU A 3 6.11 -6.08 -14.10
C LEU A 3 6.35 -6.38 -12.61
N ILE A 4 6.24 -5.36 -11.77
CA ILE A 4 6.44 -5.46 -10.32
C ILE A 4 5.08 -5.34 -9.63
N VAL A 5 4.77 -6.29 -8.75
CA VAL A 5 3.62 -6.20 -7.84
C VAL A 5 4.12 -5.83 -6.46
N GLN A 6 3.60 -4.74 -5.89
CA GLN A 6 3.92 -4.29 -4.53
C GLN A 6 2.68 -4.41 -3.65
N LYS A 7 2.78 -5.19 -2.57
CA LYS A 7 1.73 -5.29 -1.57
C LYS A 7 2.10 -4.52 -0.31
N PHE A 8 1.18 -3.69 0.16
CA PHE A 8 1.31 -2.96 1.43
C PHE A 8 0.22 -3.42 2.40
N GLY A 9 0.62 -3.90 3.59
CA GLY A 9 -0.32 -4.31 4.64
C GLY A 9 -0.90 -3.12 5.40
N GLY A 10 -1.93 -3.36 6.21
CA GLY A 10 -2.65 -2.30 6.92
C GLY A 10 -1.78 -1.44 7.82
N SER A 11 -0.74 -2.02 8.43
CA SER A 11 0.26 -1.26 9.19
C SER A 11 1.03 -0.26 8.32
N SER A 12 1.33 -0.61 7.07
CA SER A 12 2.05 0.26 6.12
C SER A 12 1.20 1.41 5.59
N VAL A 13 -0.12 1.32 5.73
CA VAL A 13 -1.08 2.35 5.29
C VAL A 13 -1.93 2.87 6.45
N ALA A 14 -1.46 2.71 7.71
CA ALA A 14 -2.25 3.01 8.89
C ALA A 14 -2.53 4.50 9.10
N THR A 15 -1.70 5.40 8.55
CA THR A 15 -1.89 6.85 8.64
C THR A 15 -1.62 7.52 7.29
N ILE A 16 -2.06 8.77 7.15
CA ILE A 16 -1.85 9.58 5.94
C ILE A 16 -0.35 9.72 5.63
N GLU A 17 0.48 9.94 6.64
CA GLU A 17 1.93 10.06 6.52
C GLU A 17 2.53 8.77 5.97
N ARG A 18 2.09 7.61 6.47
CA ARG A 18 2.55 6.31 5.99
C ARG A 18 2.11 6.05 4.55
N ILE A 19 0.91 6.46 4.17
CA ILE A 19 0.43 6.38 2.78
C ILE A 19 1.31 7.24 1.86
N LYS A 20 1.67 8.46 2.27
CA LYS A 20 2.60 9.32 1.51
C LYS A 20 3.98 8.66 1.35
N GLU A 21 4.49 8.01 2.39
CA GLU A 21 5.76 7.26 2.29
C GLU A 21 5.67 6.03 1.38
N VAL A 22 4.54 5.31 1.39
CA VAL A 22 4.27 4.22 0.44
C VAL A 22 4.22 4.75 -1.00
N ALA A 23 3.53 5.86 -1.24
CA ALA A 23 3.46 6.50 -2.55
C ALA A 23 4.86 6.87 -3.09
N LYS A 24 5.72 7.46 -2.25
CA LYS A 24 7.12 7.75 -2.62
C LYS A 24 7.88 6.50 -3.05
N ARG A 25 7.67 5.35 -2.38
CA ARG A 25 8.33 4.07 -2.74
C ARG A 25 7.82 3.51 -4.07
N ILE A 26 6.53 3.64 -4.35
CA ILE A 26 5.92 3.22 -5.62
C ILE A 26 6.50 4.05 -6.77
N VAL A 27 6.52 5.38 -6.63
CA VAL A 27 7.10 6.31 -7.62
C VAL A 27 8.57 5.98 -7.90
N LYS A 28 9.40 5.81 -6.86
CA LYS A 28 10.80 5.38 -7.02
C LYS A 28 10.96 4.08 -7.81
N THR A 29 9.98 3.17 -7.74
CA THR A 29 10.02 1.93 -8.52
C THR A 29 9.60 2.18 -9.97
N LYS A 30 8.57 3.00 -10.17
CA LYS A 30 8.09 3.41 -11.49
C LYS A 30 9.17 4.15 -12.28
N ASP A 31 9.92 5.04 -11.62
CA ASP A 31 11.01 5.84 -12.21
C ASP A 31 12.17 4.98 -12.73
N ARG A 32 12.32 3.75 -12.22
CA ARG A 32 13.27 2.75 -12.75
C ARG A 32 12.74 2.02 -13.99
N TRP A 33 11.86 2.66 -14.76
CA TRP A 33 11.24 2.12 -15.99
C TRP A 33 10.53 0.77 -15.79
N GLN A 34 9.87 0.59 -14.64
CA GLN A 34 9.09 -0.61 -14.32
C GLN A 34 7.59 -0.37 -14.52
N LYS A 35 6.84 -1.41 -14.86
CA LYS A 35 5.38 -1.42 -14.70
C LYS A 35 5.08 -1.83 -13.27
N VAL A 36 4.20 -1.10 -12.59
CA VAL A 36 3.91 -1.34 -11.16
C VAL A 36 2.42 -1.55 -10.97
N VAL A 37 2.06 -2.66 -10.32
CA VAL A 37 0.73 -2.93 -9.77
C VAL A 37 0.84 -2.86 -8.26
N VAL A 38 -0.12 -2.19 -7.62
CA VAL A 38 -0.09 -1.98 -6.17
C VAL A 38 -1.35 -2.58 -5.57
N VAL A 39 -1.19 -3.40 -4.53
CA VAL A 39 -2.29 -3.96 -3.73
C VAL A 39 -2.15 -3.45 -2.30
N VAL A 40 -3.23 -2.92 -1.74
CA VAL A 40 -3.27 -2.43 -0.36
C VAL A 40 -4.31 -3.19 0.45
N SER A 41 -4.01 -3.44 1.72
CA SER A 41 -5.02 -3.84 2.71
C SER A 41 -5.77 -2.61 3.24
N ALA A 42 -6.87 -2.81 3.97
CA ALA A 42 -7.53 -1.73 4.71
C ALA A 42 -6.56 -1.08 5.72
N MET A 43 -6.82 0.17 6.09
CA MET A 43 -5.95 0.95 6.97
C MET A 43 -5.89 0.36 8.38
N GLY A 44 -4.70 0.24 8.96
CA GLY A 44 -4.55 -0.12 10.38
C GLY A 44 -5.29 -1.41 10.76
N LYS A 45 -6.23 -1.28 11.71
CA LYS A 45 -7.09 -2.37 12.21
C LYS A 45 -8.50 -2.37 11.61
N THR A 46 -8.78 -1.55 10.59
CA THR A 46 -10.13 -1.36 10.05
C THR A 46 -10.83 -2.64 9.62
N THR A 47 -10.11 -3.64 9.09
CA THR A 47 -10.73 -4.94 8.80
C THR A 47 -11.30 -5.60 10.06
N ASN A 48 -10.57 -5.56 11.17
CA ASN A 48 -11.03 -6.14 12.44
C ASN A 48 -12.18 -5.31 13.02
N GLU A 49 -12.09 -3.98 12.95
CA GLU A 49 -13.16 -3.08 13.40
C GLU A 49 -14.48 -3.36 12.65
N LEU A 50 -14.42 -3.60 11.34
CA LEU A 50 -15.59 -3.96 10.54
C LEU A 50 -16.14 -5.35 10.88
N ILE A 51 -15.27 -6.30 11.21
CA ILE A 51 -15.69 -7.65 11.66
C ILE A 51 -16.39 -7.57 13.01
N GLU A 52 -15.91 -6.74 13.93
CA GLU A 52 -16.51 -6.55 15.26
C GLU A 52 -17.88 -5.86 15.22
N LEU A 53 -18.20 -5.14 14.14
CA LEU A 53 -19.49 -4.47 13.93
C LEU A 53 -20.56 -5.38 13.29
N ALA A 54 -20.18 -6.56 12.79
CA ALA A 54 -21.06 -7.51 12.10
C ALA A 54 -21.55 -8.62 13.05
#